data_AF-A0A928YWN2-F1
#
_entry.id   AF-A0A928YWN2-F1
#
_cell.length_a   1.000
_cell.length_b   1.000
_cell.length_c   1.000
_cell.angle_alpha   90.00
_cell.angle_beta   90.00
_cell.angle_gamma   90.00
#
_symmetry.space_group_name_H-M   'P 1'
#
loop_
_entity.id
_entity.type
_entity.pdbx_description
1 polymer ?
#
loop_
_entity_poly.entity_id
_entity_poly.type
_entity_poly.pdbx_seq_one_letter_code
_entity_poly.pdbx_strand_id
1 'polypeptide(L)'
;MASIRNPRIQTEIREFLKLAVPLASAQVAQSATGFADTIMMGRMGAEVLAGGGLASIIYVSIMATTSSMVMGVSPLIAQAFGAGQHTRIQQIARQGLWLSLIATIPMMIVTGHLDQWMIYAGQTETTIQLANTYLDIMLWGLFPAVGFAALRATVSALSQARPIMVIVVAGTLFN
;
A
#
# COMPACT_ATOMS: atom_id res chain seq x y z
N MET A 1 30.84 13.30 24.71
CA MET A 1 29.85 14.17 24.04
C MET A 1 30.58 15.21 23.20
N ALA A 2 31.31 14.78 22.16
CA ALA A 2 32.18 15.65 21.37
C ALA A 2 31.46 16.13 20.10
N SER A 3 31.26 17.45 20.04
CA SER A 3 31.20 18.31 18.85
C SER A 3 30.46 17.81 17.60
N ILE A 4 29.16 18.08 17.53
CA ILE A 4 28.36 18.11 16.27
C ILE A 4 28.56 19.47 15.56
N ARG A 5 29.77 20.05 15.62
CA ARG A 5 30.07 21.36 15.05
C ARG A 5 30.90 21.22 13.78
N ASN A 6 30.43 20.38 12.85
CA ASN A 6 30.96 20.32 11.50
C ASN A 6 29.87 20.83 10.54
N PRO A 7 30.06 21.97 9.82
CA PRO A 7 29.04 22.58 8.97
C PRO A 7 28.51 21.64 7.87
N ARG A 8 29.29 20.61 7.48
CA ARG A 8 28.80 19.52 6.62
C ARG A 8 27.68 18.72 7.26
N ILE A 9 27.80 18.33 8.53
CA ILE A 9 26.79 17.53 9.24
C ILE A 9 25.49 18.32 9.40
N GLN A 10 25.57 19.61 9.70
CA GLN A 10 24.38 20.47 9.80
C GLN A 10 23.64 20.59 8.45
N THR A 11 24.39 20.63 7.35
CA THR A 11 23.82 20.67 6.00
C THR A 11 23.17 19.33 5.64
N GLU A 12 23.84 18.21 5.91
CA GLU A 12 23.29 16.85 5.71
C GLU A 12 22.03 16.61 6.56
N ILE A 13 22.02 17.00 7.85
CA ILE A 13 20.83 16.92 8.70
C ILE A 13 19.70 17.75 8.13
N ARG A 14 19.98 18.95 7.61
CA ARG A 14 18.96 19.82 7.02
C ARG A 14 18.36 19.23 5.75
N GLU A 15 19.18 18.67 4.86
CA GLU A 15 18.68 18.01 3.64
C GLU A 15 17.95 16.70 3.95
N PHE A 16 18.42 15.93 4.93
CA PHE A 16 17.71 14.76 5.44
C PHE A 16 16.34 15.15 6.01
N LEU A 17 16.26 16.17 6.88
CA LEU A 17 15.01 16.63 7.46
C LEU A 17 14.04 17.18 6.41
N LYS A 18 14.52 17.84 5.36
CA LYS A 18 13.68 18.27 4.22
C LYS A 18 12.96 17.12 3.53
N LEU A 19 13.50 15.90 3.57
CA LEU A 19 12.87 14.70 3.02
C LEU A 19 12.10 13.90 4.09
N ALA A 20 12.69 13.74 5.26
CA ALA A 20 12.15 12.95 6.35
C ALA A 20 10.86 13.57 6.93
N VAL A 21 10.79 14.89 7.08
CA VAL A 21 9.59 15.56 7.64
C VAL A 21 8.36 15.36 6.74
N PRO A 22 8.39 15.65 5.41
CA PRO A 22 7.26 15.36 4.54
C PRO A 22 6.86 13.89 4.51
N LEU A 23 7.85 12.97 4.50
CA LEU A 23 7.57 11.53 4.47
C LEU A 23 6.92 11.05 5.77
N ALA A 24 7.40 11.50 6.92
CA ALA A 24 6.81 11.19 8.23
C ALA A 24 5.39 11.76 8.33
N SER A 25 5.17 13.01 7.89
CA SER A 25 3.84 13.61 7.85
C SER A 25 2.86 12.83 6.97
N ALA A 26 3.31 12.34 5.81
CA ALA A 26 2.49 11.49 4.94
C ALA A 26 2.10 10.16 5.61
N GLN A 27 3.03 9.51 6.33
CA GLN A 27 2.75 8.28 7.08
C GLN A 27 1.78 8.51 8.25
N VAL A 28 1.91 9.64 8.95
CA VAL A 28 0.98 10.04 10.02
C VAL A 28 -0.41 10.32 9.46
N ALA A 29 -0.51 11.07 8.35
CA ALA A 29 -1.79 11.32 7.69
C ALA A 29 -2.47 10.03 7.25
N GLN A 30 -1.72 9.11 6.63
CA GLN A 30 -2.25 7.80 6.23
C GLN A 30 -2.75 6.98 7.43
N SER A 31 -2.02 7.01 8.55
CA SER A 31 -2.43 6.32 9.78
C SER A 31 -3.65 6.98 10.43
N ALA A 32 -3.76 8.31 10.34
CA ALA A 32 -4.90 9.06 10.82
C ALA A 32 -6.19 8.76 10.03
N THR A 33 -6.10 8.52 8.72
CA THR A 33 -7.25 8.08 7.90
C THR A 33 -7.80 6.74 8.44
N GLY A 34 -6.95 5.72 8.59
CA GLY A 34 -7.42 4.43 9.12
C GLY A 34 -7.95 4.51 10.56
N PHE A 35 -7.37 5.41 11.37
CA PHE A 35 -7.90 5.70 12.71
C PHE A 35 -9.28 6.36 12.66
N ALA A 36 -9.50 7.31 11.75
CA ALA A 36 -10.80 7.95 11.56
C ALA A 36 -11.86 6.94 11.08
N ASP A 37 -11.52 6.04 10.14
CA ASP A 37 -12.38 4.96 9.67
C ASP A 37 -12.80 4.05 10.85
N THR A 38 -11.84 3.71 11.71
CA THR A 38 -12.08 2.92 12.92
C THR A 38 -13.01 3.63 13.90
N ILE A 39 -12.82 4.94 14.12
CA ILE A 39 -13.74 5.73 14.95
C ILE A 39 -15.14 5.77 14.35
N MET A 40 -15.27 5.94 13.03
CA MET A 40 -16.55 5.97 12.35
C MET A 40 -17.29 4.63 12.53
N MET A 41 -16.61 3.50 12.31
CA MET A 41 -17.17 2.17 12.58
C MET A 41 -17.55 2.00 14.05
N GLY A 42 -16.70 2.47 14.98
CA GLY A 42 -17.00 2.42 16.42
C GLY A 42 -18.24 3.22 16.82
N ARG A 43 -18.52 4.34 16.14
CA ARG A 43 -19.77 5.11 16.34
C ARG A 43 -21.01 4.43 15.77
N MET A 44 -20.85 3.56 14.76
CA MET A 44 -21.95 2.79 14.16
C MET A 44 -22.33 1.55 14.99
N GLY A 45 -21.47 1.12 15.92
CA GLY A 45 -21.75 0.04 16.86
C GLY A 45 -20.64 -1.01 16.94
N ALA A 46 -20.63 -1.79 18.02
CA ALA A 46 -19.59 -2.79 18.27
C ALA A 46 -19.54 -3.89 17.20
N GLU A 47 -20.68 -4.29 16.64
CA GLU A 47 -20.75 -5.31 15.57
C GLU A 47 -20.12 -4.81 14.27
N VAL A 48 -20.40 -3.56 13.88
CA VAL A 48 -19.81 -2.93 12.68
C VAL A 48 -18.30 -2.78 12.84
N LEU A 49 -17.84 -2.37 14.03
CA LEU A 49 -16.42 -2.27 14.34
C LEU A 49 -15.72 -3.64 14.30
N ALA A 50 -16.36 -4.70 14.83
CA ALA A 50 -15.80 -6.05 14.81
C ALA A 50 -15.65 -6.57 13.37
N GLY A 51 -16.72 -6.49 12.57
CA GLY A 51 -16.72 -6.97 11.18
C GLY A 51 -15.81 -6.13 10.29
N GLY A 52 -15.97 -4.80 10.29
CA GLY A 52 -15.18 -3.90 9.47
C GLY A 52 -13.70 -3.84 9.89
N GLY A 53 -13.40 -3.93 11.18
CA GLY A 53 -12.02 -4.02 11.68
C GLY A 53 -11.33 -5.31 11.24
N LEU A 54 -12.04 -6.44 11.31
CA LEU A 54 -11.52 -7.72 10.84
C LEU A 54 -11.30 -7.71 9.32
N ALA A 55 -12.25 -7.18 8.54
CA ALA A 55 -12.09 -6.98 7.11
C ALA A 55 -10.88 -6.08 6.78
N SER A 56 -10.70 -4.98 7.52
CA SER A 56 -9.57 -4.07 7.32
C SER A 56 -8.21 -4.74 7.54
N ILE A 57 -8.08 -5.59 8.57
CA ILE A 57 -6.82 -6.30 8.85
C ILE A 57 -6.51 -7.32 7.74
N ILE A 58 -7.52 -8.06 7.29
CA ILE A 58 -7.39 -8.99 6.17
C ILE A 58 -6.97 -8.24 4.91
N TYR A 59 -7.65 -7.14 4.58
CA TYR A 59 -7.35 -6.32 3.42
C TYR A 59 -5.92 -5.78 3.43
N VAL A 60 -5.48 -5.19 4.56
CA VAL A 60 -4.11 -4.68 4.71
C VAL A 60 -3.08 -5.80 4.55
N SER A 61 -3.36 -6.99 5.09
CA SER A 61 -2.45 -8.15 4.98
C SER A 61 -2.29 -8.63 3.54
N ILE A 62 -3.40 -8.74 2.81
CA ILE A 62 -3.41 -9.08 1.38
C ILE A 62 -2.67 -8.01 0.57
N MET A 63 -2.99 -6.74 0.84
CA MET A 63 -2.39 -5.62 0.12
C MET A 63 -0.88 -5.52 0.35
N ALA A 64 -0.42 -5.72 1.59
CA ALA A 64 1.00 -5.77 1.92
C ALA A 64 1.70 -6.91 1.18
N THR A 65 1.13 -8.11 1.19
CA THR A 65 1.69 -9.30 0.55
C THR A 65 1.83 -9.10 -0.97
N THR A 66 0.75 -8.70 -1.64
CA THR A 66 0.72 -8.48 -3.10
C THR A 66 1.62 -7.32 -3.52
N SER A 67 1.60 -6.21 -2.77
CA SER A 67 2.46 -5.07 -3.04
C SER A 67 3.94 -5.42 -2.90
N SER A 68 4.32 -6.22 -1.89
CA SER A 68 5.71 -6.67 -1.73
C SER A 68 6.19 -7.54 -2.90
N MET A 69 5.34 -8.43 -3.43
CA MET A 69 5.68 -9.23 -4.62
C MET A 69 5.98 -8.33 -5.84
N VAL A 70 5.13 -7.33 -6.06
CA VAL A 70 5.26 -6.41 -7.19
C VAL A 70 6.43 -5.44 -7.02
N MET A 71 6.73 -5.01 -5.79
CA MET A 71 7.88 -4.15 -5.51
C MET A 71 9.24 -4.81 -5.83
N GLY A 72 9.30 -6.14 -5.92
CA GLY A 72 10.48 -6.87 -6.39
C GLY A 72 10.93 -6.51 -7.82
N VAL A 73 10.07 -5.86 -8.61
CA VAL A 73 10.38 -5.37 -9.95
C VAL A 73 11.28 -4.13 -9.93
N SER A 74 11.26 -3.36 -8.83
CA SER A 74 12.03 -2.12 -8.66
C SER A 74 13.55 -2.27 -8.88
N PRO A 75 14.27 -3.23 -8.25
CA PRO A 75 15.71 -3.40 -8.47
C PRO A 75 16.05 -3.79 -9.92
N LEU A 76 15.19 -4.58 -10.60
CA LEU A 76 15.39 -4.95 -12.00
C LEU A 76 15.31 -3.73 -12.93
N ILE A 77 14.37 -2.82 -12.64
CA ILE A 77 14.23 -1.55 -13.37
C ILE A 77 15.42 -0.65 -13.11
N ALA A 78 15.87 -0.53 -11.86
CA ALA A 78 17.05 0.27 -11.50
C ALA A 78 18.32 -0.24 -12.20
N GLN A 79 18.52 -1.56 -12.27
CA GLN A 79 19.63 -2.17 -13.02
C GLN A 79 19.55 -1.89 -14.52
N ALA A 80 18.37 -2.06 -15.13
CA ALA A 80 18.17 -1.77 -16.55
C ALA A 80 18.36 -0.29 -16.88
N PHE A 81 17.97 0.60 -15.97
CA PHE A 81 18.20 2.04 -16.08
C PHE A 81 19.69 2.38 -16.00
N GLY A 82 20.42 1.84 -15.03
CA GLY A 82 21.88 2.03 -14.92
C GLY A 82 22.65 1.49 -16.13
N ALA A 83 22.13 0.48 -16.82
CA ALA A 83 22.69 -0.08 -18.05
C ALA A 83 22.26 0.64 -19.34
N GLY A 84 21.44 1.70 -19.26
CA GLY A 84 20.94 2.44 -20.43
C GLY A 84 19.93 1.65 -21.31
N GLN A 85 19.37 0.55 -20.80
CA GLN A 85 18.50 -0.36 -21.57
C GLN A 85 17.02 0.06 -21.50
N HIS A 86 16.67 1.17 -22.16
CA HIS A 86 15.30 1.73 -22.10
C HIS A 86 14.20 0.76 -22.53
N THR A 87 14.43 -0.06 -23.56
CA THR A 87 13.47 -1.09 -24.01
C THR A 87 13.20 -2.13 -22.92
N ARG A 88 14.23 -2.50 -22.17
CA ARG A 88 14.13 -3.49 -21.10
C ARG A 88 13.35 -2.94 -19.91
N ILE A 89 13.48 -1.65 -19.60
CA ILE A 89 12.67 -0.96 -18.58
C ILE A 89 11.17 -1.09 -18.89
N GLN A 90 10.77 -0.82 -20.13
CA GLN A 90 9.36 -0.92 -20.54
C GLN A 90 8.83 -2.36 -20.48
N GLN A 91 9.67 -3.34 -20.86
CA GLN A 91 9.31 -4.75 -20.76
C GLN A 91 9.13 -5.19 -19.30
N ILE A 92 10.04 -4.80 -18.42
CA ILE A 92 9.97 -5.12 -16.99
C ILE A 92 8.75 -4.44 -16.35
N ALA A 93 8.45 -3.18 -16.69
CA ALA A 93 7.26 -2.48 -16.20
C ALA A 93 5.95 -3.19 -16.62
N ARG A 94 5.86 -3.62 -17.89
CA ARG A 94 4.71 -4.39 -18.39
C ARG A 94 4.60 -5.75 -17.68
N GLN A 95 5.72 -6.42 -17.44
CA GLN A 95 5.75 -7.66 -16.67
C GLN A 95 5.33 -7.43 -15.21
N GLY A 96 5.69 -6.29 -14.61
CA GLY A 96 5.23 -5.91 -13.27
C GLY A 96 3.71 -5.71 -13.20
N LEU A 97 3.10 -5.13 -14.24
CA LEU A 97 1.64 -5.04 -14.34
C LEU A 97 0.99 -6.43 -14.51
N TRP A 98 1.56 -7.31 -15.34
CA TRP A 98 1.09 -8.69 -15.43
C TRP A 98 1.25 -9.46 -14.10
N LEU A 99 2.34 -9.22 -13.39
CA LEU A 99 2.57 -9.79 -12.06
C LEU A 99 1.52 -9.28 -11.06
N SER A 100 1.13 -8.01 -11.14
CA SER A 100 0.05 -7.47 -10.29
C SER A 100 -1.28 -8.20 -10.53
N LEU A 101 -1.65 -8.46 -11.78
CA LEU A 101 -2.83 -9.27 -12.14
C LEU A 101 -2.74 -10.67 -11.54
N ILE A 102 -1.62 -11.36 -11.81
CA ILE A 102 -1.41 -12.75 -11.41
C ILE A 102 -1.30 -12.89 -9.88
N ALA A 103 -0.80 -11.89 -9.17
CA ALA A 103 -0.74 -11.90 -7.70
C ALA A 103 -2.09 -11.58 -7.06
N THR A 104 -2.91 -10.74 -7.69
CA THR A 104 -4.21 -10.32 -7.16
C THR A 104 -5.26 -11.43 -7.28
N ILE A 105 -5.30 -12.15 -8.42
CA ILE A 105 -6.32 -13.18 -8.69
C ILE A 105 -6.35 -14.29 -7.61
N PRO A 106 -5.22 -14.93 -7.24
CA PRO A 106 -5.20 -15.94 -6.16
C PRO A 106 -5.67 -15.36 -4.83
N MET A 107 -5.31 -14.11 -4.53
CA MET A 107 -5.73 -13.48 -3.28
C MET A 107 -7.23 -13.23 -3.25
N MET A 108 -7.86 -12.84 -4.37
CA MET A 108 -9.32 -12.74 -4.44
C MET A 108 -9.98 -14.11 -4.19
N ILE A 109 -9.43 -15.20 -4.75
CA ILE A 109 -9.95 -16.56 -4.54
C ILE A 109 -9.80 -16.98 -3.06
N VAL A 110 -8.64 -16.72 -2.46
CA VAL A 110 -8.39 -16.99 -1.03
C VAL A 110 -9.39 -16.23 -0.15
N THR A 111 -9.66 -14.97 -0.49
CA THR A 111 -10.59 -14.13 0.28
C THR A 111 -12.01 -14.66 0.21
N GLY A 112 -12.45 -15.17 -0.94
CA GLY A 112 -13.77 -15.82 -1.08
C GLY A 112 -13.95 -17.12 -0.28
N HIS A 113 -12.88 -17.68 0.29
CA HIS A 113 -12.92 -18.85 1.17
C HIS A 113 -12.59 -18.51 2.64
N LEU A 114 -12.45 -17.22 2.98
CA LEU A 114 -12.10 -16.81 4.35
C LEU A 114 -13.21 -17.06 5.37
N ASP A 115 -14.46 -17.19 4.94
CA ASP A 115 -15.61 -17.52 5.81
C ASP A 115 -15.31 -18.70 6.73
N GLN A 116 -14.77 -19.79 6.16
CA GLN A 116 -14.44 -20.98 6.93
C GLN A 116 -13.34 -20.70 7.96
N TRP A 117 -12.32 -19.93 7.59
CA TRP A 117 -11.25 -19.54 8.51
C TRP A 117 -11.76 -18.65 9.64
N MET A 118 -12.70 -17.75 9.35
CA MET A 118 -13.30 -16.87 10.34
C MET A 118 -14.21 -17.65 11.32
N ILE A 119 -14.94 -18.66 10.83
CA ILE A 119 -15.69 -19.59 11.67
C ILE A 119 -14.73 -20.36 12.60
N TYR A 120 -13.63 -20.89 12.08
CA TYR A 120 -12.61 -21.57 12.90
C TYR A 120 -11.93 -20.64 13.92
N ALA A 121 -11.81 -19.35 13.60
CA ALA A 121 -11.33 -18.33 14.52
C ALA A 121 -12.34 -17.93 15.61
N GLY A 122 -13.53 -18.56 15.65
CA GLY A 122 -14.55 -18.33 16.66
C GLY A 122 -15.36 -17.04 16.47
N GLN A 123 -15.39 -16.48 15.26
CA GLN A 123 -16.17 -15.28 14.96
C GLN A 123 -17.67 -15.58 14.93
N THR A 124 -18.49 -14.60 15.33
CA THR A 124 -19.95 -14.72 15.22
C THR A 124 -20.40 -14.63 13.76
N GLU A 125 -21.54 -15.25 13.46
CA GLU A 125 -22.12 -15.22 12.10
C GLU A 125 -22.37 -13.78 11.60
N THR A 126 -22.83 -12.91 12.49
CA THR A 126 -23.03 -11.48 12.20
C THR A 126 -21.72 -10.78 11.82
N THR A 127 -20.63 -11.05 12.55
CA THR A 127 -19.31 -10.46 12.28
C THR A 127 -18.76 -10.94 10.93
N ILE A 128 -18.96 -12.22 10.60
CA ILE A 128 -18.55 -12.81 9.32
C ILE A 128 -19.29 -12.14 8.16
N GLN A 129 -20.62 -12.00 8.26
CA GLN A 129 -21.43 -11.35 7.22
C GLN A 129 -21.02 -9.89 6.98
N LEU A 130 -20.81 -9.13 8.06
CA LEU A 130 -20.32 -7.75 7.99
C LEU A 130 -18.94 -7.70 7.34
N ALA A 131 -17.99 -8.53 7.79
CA ALA A 131 -16.65 -8.54 7.23
C ALA A 131 -16.64 -8.89 5.73
N ASN A 132 -17.42 -9.88 5.31
CA ASN A 132 -17.55 -10.26 3.89
C ASN A 132 -18.12 -9.13 3.05
N THR A 133 -19.13 -8.42 3.56
CA THR A 133 -19.71 -7.25 2.88
C THR A 133 -18.64 -6.18 2.62
N TYR A 134 -17.77 -5.93 3.61
CA TYR A 134 -16.64 -5.01 3.43
C TYR A 134 -15.59 -5.56 2.45
N LEU A 135 -15.19 -6.82 2.60
CA LEU A 135 -14.16 -7.45 1.77
C LEU A 135 -14.58 -7.50 0.30
N ASP A 136 -15.82 -7.89 -0.01
CA ASP A 136 -16.31 -7.95 -1.38
C ASP A 136 -16.23 -6.60 -2.09
N ILE A 137 -16.54 -5.51 -1.38
CA ILE A 137 -16.43 -4.15 -1.92
C ILE A 137 -14.96 -3.76 -2.09
N MET A 138 -14.12 -4.02 -1.09
CA MET A 138 -12.70 -3.63 -1.09
C MET A 138 -11.86 -4.43 -2.10
N LEU A 139 -12.23 -5.68 -2.38
CA LEU A 139 -11.51 -6.57 -3.31
C LEU A 139 -11.51 -6.05 -4.74
N TRP A 140 -12.58 -5.40 -5.21
CA TRP A 140 -12.60 -4.75 -6.51
C TRP A 140 -11.57 -3.62 -6.61
N GLY A 141 -11.29 -2.95 -5.49
CA GLY A 141 -10.24 -1.94 -5.38
C GLY A 141 -8.82 -2.52 -5.29
N LEU A 142 -8.67 -3.81 -5.00
CA LEU A 142 -7.37 -4.47 -4.85
C LEU A 142 -6.57 -4.43 -6.15
N PHE A 143 -7.23 -4.75 -7.28
CA PHE A 143 -6.61 -4.76 -8.59
C PHE A 143 -5.98 -3.41 -9.01
N PRO A 144 -6.75 -2.29 -9.04
CA PRO A 144 -6.17 -0.99 -9.38
C PRO A 144 -5.12 -0.52 -8.36
N ALA A 145 -5.27 -0.86 -7.08
CA ALA A 145 -4.30 -0.49 -6.05
C ALA A 145 -2.94 -1.18 -6.22
N VAL A 146 -2.91 -2.49 -6.48
CA VAL A 146 -1.66 -3.23 -6.71
C VAL A 146 -1.03 -2.82 -8.06
N GLY A 147 -1.86 -2.59 -9.09
CA GLY A 147 -1.38 -2.03 -10.36
C GLY A 147 -0.75 -0.64 -10.19
N PHE A 148 -1.37 0.22 -9.38
CA PHE A 148 -0.80 1.51 -9.01
C PHE A 148 0.51 1.35 -8.23
N ALA A 149 0.61 0.38 -7.32
CA ALA A 149 1.87 0.08 -6.63
C ALA A 149 2.99 -0.35 -7.60
N ALA A 150 2.66 -1.12 -8.66
CA ALA A 150 3.61 -1.49 -9.71
C ALA A 150 4.16 -0.29 -10.48
N LEU A 151 3.27 0.61 -10.89
CA LEU A 151 3.63 1.86 -11.56
C LEU A 151 4.45 2.76 -10.63
N ARG A 152 4.03 2.83 -9.36
CA ARG A 152 4.73 3.57 -8.32
C ARG A 152 6.18 3.10 -8.17
N ALA A 153 6.38 1.78 -8.06
CA ALA A 153 7.70 1.18 -7.95
C ALA A 153 8.57 1.47 -9.20
N THR A 154 7.98 1.37 -10.39
CA THR A 154 8.67 1.63 -11.67
C THR A 154 9.25 3.04 -11.74
N VAL A 155 8.42 4.05 -11.50
CA VAL A 155 8.86 5.46 -11.61
C VAL A 155 9.76 5.86 -10.45
N SER A 156 9.57 5.27 -9.27
CA SER A 156 10.48 5.47 -8.13
C SER A 156 11.88 4.94 -8.45
N ALA A 157 11.97 3.78 -9.12
CA ALA A 157 13.24 3.23 -9.59
C ALA A 157 13.94 4.10 -10.65
N LEU A 158 13.18 4.89 -11.42
CA LEU A 158 13.69 5.83 -12.43
C LEU A 158 14.07 7.21 -11.85
N SER A 159 13.97 7.41 -10.54
CA SER A 159 14.17 8.72 -9.88
C SER A 159 13.25 9.85 -10.39
N GLN A 160 12.16 9.51 -11.09
CA GLN A 160 11.20 10.47 -11.62
C GLN A 160 9.94 10.56 -10.76
N ALA A 161 10.07 10.74 -9.44
CA ALA A 161 8.93 10.66 -8.50
C ALA A 161 7.83 11.74 -8.66
N ARG A 162 8.06 12.79 -9.47
CA ARG A 162 7.14 13.95 -9.60
C ARG A 162 5.72 13.60 -10.09
N PRO A 163 5.51 12.80 -11.15
CA PRO A 163 4.17 12.49 -11.66
C PRO A 163 3.34 11.66 -10.68
N ILE A 164 3.96 10.73 -9.94
CA ILE A 164 3.27 9.94 -8.92
C ILE A 164 2.81 10.81 -7.78
N MET A 165 3.67 11.72 -7.32
CA MET A 165 3.36 12.58 -6.19
C MET A 165 2.08 13.39 -6.45
N VAL A 166 1.89 13.90 -7.68
CA VAL A 166 0.66 14.60 -8.09
C VAL A 166 -0.56 13.67 -8.04
N ILE A 167 -0.45 12.44 -8.55
CA ILE A 167 -1.56 11.47 -8.57
C ILE A 167 -1.95 11.05 -7.16
N VAL A 168 -0.98 10.75 -6.29
CA VAL A 168 -1.24 10.35 -4.89
C VAL A 168 -1.91 11.49 -4.13
N VAL A 169 -1.38 12.72 -4.23
CA VAL A 169 -1.95 13.88 -3.52
C VAL A 169 -3.38 14.16 -4.00
N ALA A 170 -3.64 14.11 -5.31
CA ALA A 170 -4.98 14.27 -5.84
C ALA A 170 -5.93 13.17 -5.35
N GLY A 171 -5.48 11.90 -5.36
CA GLY A 171 -6.27 10.77 -4.87
C GLY A 171 -6.59 10.85 -3.39
N THR A 172 -5.62 11.25 -2.56
CA THR A 172 -5.83 11.42 -1.11
C THR A 172 -6.76 12.59 -0.78
N LEU A 173 -6.82 13.64 -1.60
CA LEU A 173 -7.77 14.75 -1.41
C LEU A 173 -9.20 14.40 -1.82
N PHE A 174 -9.36 13.42 -2.72
CA PHE A 174 -10.66 12.93 -3.18
C PHE A 174 -11.26 11.84 -2.28
N ASN A 175 -10.43 11.19 -1.48
CA ASN A 175 -10.80 10.12 -0.54
C ASN A 175 -11.27 10.71 0.79
#